data_AF-A0A2S6Z9Q1-F1
#
_entry.id   AF-A0A2S6Z9Q1-F1
#
_cell.length_a   1.000
_cell.length_b   1.000
_cell.length_c   1.000
_cell.angle_alpha   90.00
_cell.angle_beta   90.00
_cell.angle_gamma   90.00
#
_symmetry.space_group_name_H-M   'P 1'
#
loop_
_entity.id
_entity.type
_entity.pdbx_description
1 polymer ?
#
loop_
_entity_poly.entity_id
_entity_poly.type
_entity_poly.pdbx_seq_one_letter_code
_entity_poly.pdbx_strand_id
1 'polypeptide(L)'
;MELTTALGARRGLTIAGMTLGALLVMTAWLTLSPLSHTSDRLDYLEHQRLAPSAALHELRASMTELHAYELGQIMHAGDTAEAADYDRRMDDTRQRLERAWKHYAASTPEGDETRRRNLFKHRLDSYLELRRRVAETVRAGDKTQAEALSTG
;
A
#
# COMPACT_ATOMS: atom_id res chain seq x y z
N MET A 1 69.44 41.64 33.09
CA MET A 1 68.69 42.13 31.92
C MET A 1 68.17 40.93 31.16
N GLU A 2 66.84 40.86 31.14
CA GLU A 2 65.91 40.24 30.18
C GLU A 2 66.15 38.84 29.59
N LEU A 3 65.18 37.98 29.92
CA LEU A 3 64.81 36.73 29.27
C LEU A 3 64.14 36.97 27.90
N THR A 4 63.93 35.87 27.17
CA THR A 4 63.10 35.66 25.97
C THR A 4 63.88 35.78 24.65
N THR A 5 63.99 34.70 23.87
CA THR A 5 62.92 34.36 22.92
C THR A 5 63.03 32.90 22.47
N ALA A 6 62.34 32.00 23.19
CA ALA A 6 61.91 30.71 22.66
C ALA A 6 60.40 30.81 22.39
N LEU A 7 60.02 31.35 21.23
CA LEU A 7 58.60 31.41 20.82
C LEU A 7 58.45 31.33 19.29
N GLY A 8 59.11 30.34 18.70
CA GLY A 8 58.97 29.98 17.29
C GLY A 8 58.28 28.62 17.08
N ALA A 9 57.28 28.24 17.90
CA ALA A 9 56.66 26.92 17.76
C ALA A 9 55.19 26.81 18.23
N ARG A 10 54.44 27.92 18.33
CA ARG A 10 53.07 27.89 18.89
C ARG A 10 51.97 28.53 18.05
N ARG A 11 52.24 28.93 16.80
CA ARG A 11 51.23 29.53 15.91
C ARG A 11 50.71 28.62 14.78
N GLY A 12 51.36 27.46 14.55
CA GLY A 12 50.89 26.50 13.54
C GLY A 12 49.83 25.51 14.03
N LEU A 13 49.73 25.28 15.35
CA LEU A 13 48.92 24.19 15.91
C LEU A 13 47.46 24.56 16.19
N THR A 14 47.09 25.85 16.19
CA THR A 14 45.68 26.27 16.37
C THR A 14 44.92 26.30 15.04
N ILE A 15 45.60 26.58 13.92
CA ILE A 15 44.96 26.63 12.60
C ILE A 15 44.70 25.22 12.05
N ALA A 16 45.61 24.28 12.28
CA ALA A 16 45.45 22.88 11.85
C ALA A 16 44.34 22.14 12.59
N GLY A 17 44.08 22.45 13.87
CA GLY A 17 42.97 21.88 14.64
C GLY A 17 41.60 22.42 14.22
N MET A 18 41.53 23.70 13.84
CA MET A 18 40.29 24.34 13.39
C MET A 18 39.86 23.89 11.99
N THR A 19 40.81 23.67 11.08
CA THR A 19 40.49 23.19 9.72
C THR A 19 40.03 21.72 9.73
N LEU A 20 40.61 20.86 10.58
CA LEU A 20 40.12 19.48 10.73
C LEU A 20 38.73 19.39 11.35
N GLY A 21 38.44 20.22 12.36
CA GLY A 21 37.10 20.29 12.98
C GLY A 21 36.04 20.81 12.02
N ALA A 22 36.35 21.86 11.25
CA ALA A 22 35.45 22.40 10.24
C ALA A 22 35.20 21.41 9.10
N LEU A 23 36.23 20.67 8.68
CA LEU A 23 36.09 19.63 7.66
C LEU A 23 35.22 18.48 8.16
N LEU A 24 35.39 18.02 9.42
CA LEU A 24 34.55 16.97 10.01
C LEU A 24 33.08 17.39 10.15
N VAL A 25 32.81 18.62 10.59
CA VAL A 25 31.44 19.16 10.66
C VAL A 25 30.84 19.33 9.27
N MET A 26 31.62 19.78 8.29
CA MET A 26 31.17 19.92 6.90
C MET A 26 30.93 18.56 6.24
N THR A 27 31.76 17.55 6.51
CA THR A 27 31.50 16.17 6.05
C THR A 27 30.29 15.57 6.74
N ALA A 28 30.11 15.79 8.05
CA ALA A 28 28.92 15.34 8.77
C ALA A 28 27.67 16.00 8.19
N TRP A 29 27.72 17.31 7.89
CA TRP A 29 26.61 18.04 7.28
C TRP A 29 26.32 17.59 5.84
N LEU A 30 27.36 17.31 5.03
CA LEU A 30 27.21 16.75 3.68
C LEU A 30 26.73 15.29 3.68
N THR A 31 26.95 14.52 4.75
CA THR A 31 26.46 13.13 4.87
C THR A 31 25.07 13.03 5.50
N LEU A 32 24.70 13.94 6.41
CA LEU A 32 23.39 13.94 7.09
C LEU A 32 22.31 14.72 6.33
N SER A 33 22.66 15.78 5.61
CA SER A 33 21.67 16.58 4.84
C SER A 33 21.01 15.80 3.70
N PRO A 34 21.70 14.87 2.99
CA PRO A 34 21.04 13.97 2.06
C PRO A 34 20.10 13.01 2.79
N LEU A 35 20.42 12.56 4.00
CA LEU A 35 19.61 11.59 4.74
C LEU A 35 18.22 12.14 5.07
N SER A 36 18.12 13.40 5.53
CA SER A 36 16.84 14.06 5.80
C SER A 36 16.00 14.31 4.54
N HIS A 37 16.64 14.66 3.41
CA HIS A 37 15.95 14.82 2.12
C HIS A 37 15.63 13.49 1.42
N THR A 38 16.39 12.41 1.68
CA THR A 38 16.04 11.07 1.22
C THR A 38 14.91 10.47 2.03
N SER A 39 14.79 10.76 3.33
CA SER A 39 13.61 10.34 4.10
C SER A 39 12.35 11.01 3.56
N ASP A 40 12.35 12.32 3.29
CA ASP A 40 11.18 12.99 2.69
C ASP A 40 10.86 12.44 1.28
N ARG A 41 11.88 12.09 0.47
CA ARG A 41 11.67 11.47 -0.84
C ARG A 41 11.22 10.01 -0.77
N LEU A 42 11.70 9.24 0.19
CA LEU A 42 11.26 7.87 0.44
C LEU A 42 9.83 7.88 0.94
N ASP A 43 9.50 8.78 1.87
CA ASP A 43 8.16 8.97 2.40
C ASP A 43 7.19 9.43 1.30
N TYR A 44 7.63 10.34 0.42
CA TYR A 44 6.91 10.75 -0.79
C TYR A 44 6.71 9.60 -1.78
N LEU A 45 7.73 8.78 -2.08
CA LEU A 45 7.62 7.65 -3.01
C LEU A 45 6.74 6.53 -2.43
N GLU A 46 6.89 6.25 -1.14
CA GLU A 46 6.11 5.27 -0.39
C GLU A 46 4.64 5.66 -0.34
N HIS A 47 4.33 6.87 0.14
CA HIS A 47 2.95 7.33 0.30
C HIS A 47 2.27 7.70 -1.03
N GLN A 48 2.98 8.31 -1.99
CA GLN A 48 2.34 8.86 -3.20
C GLN A 48 2.29 7.88 -4.39
N ARG A 49 3.17 6.88 -4.44
CA ARG A 49 3.26 5.96 -5.61
C ARG A 49 3.11 4.49 -5.21
N LEU A 50 3.72 4.06 -4.12
CA LEU A 50 3.73 2.64 -3.73
C LEU A 50 2.46 2.24 -2.98
N ALA A 51 1.97 3.06 -2.06
CA ALA A 51 0.74 2.76 -1.29
C ALA A 51 -0.52 2.60 -2.18
N PRO A 52 -0.82 3.52 -3.13
CA PRO A 52 -1.99 3.35 -4.01
C PRO A 52 -1.86 2.14 -4.94
N SER A 53 -0.66 1.85 -5.44
CA SER A 53 -0.44 0.74 -6.39
C SER A 53 -0.52 -0.63 -5.69
N ALA A 54 0.05 -0.76 -4.49
CA ALA A 54 -0.12 -1.95 -3.65
C ALA A 54 -1.60 -2.19 -3.30
N ALA A 55 -2.34 -1.13 -2.96
CA ALA A 55 -3.78 -1.22 -2.70
C ALA A 55 -4.58 -1.72 -3.92
N LEU A 56 -4.25 -1.22 -5.11
CA LEU A 56 -4.87 -1.68 -6.37
C LEU A 56 -4.52 -3.14 -6.69
N HIS A 57 -3.29 -3.57 -6.42
CA HIS A 57 -2.90 -4.97 -6.56
C HIS A 57 -3.69 -5.88 -5.62
N GLU A 58 -3.84 -5.49 -4.36
CA GLU A 58 -4.62 -6.23 -3.36
C GLU A 58 -6.11 -6.28 -3.74
N LEU A 59 -6.68 -5.17 -4.22
CA LEU A 59 -8.05 -5.14 -4.75
C LEU A 59 -8.21 -6.14 -5.91
N ARG A 60 -7.29 -6.16 -6.87
CA ARG A 60 -7.33 -7.10 -8.00
C ARG A 60 -7.19 -8.56 -7.55
N ALA A 61 -6.28 -8.83 -6.61
CA ALA A 61 -6.09 -10.16 -6.06
C ALA A 61 -7.36 -10.64 -5.35
N SER A 62 -7.91 -9.82 -4.46
CA SER A 62 -9.14 -10.12 -3.73
C SER A 62 -10.34 -10.33 -4.66
N MET A 63 -10.49 -9.55 -5.73
CA MET A 63 -11.53 -9.79 -6.73
C MET A 63 -11.34 -11.12 -7.48
N THR A 64 -10.09 -11.48 -7.79
CA THR A 64 -9.79 -12.75 -8.46
C THR A 64 -10.10 -13.94 -7.54
N GLU A 65 -9.75 -13.84 -6.26
CA GLU A 65 -10.07 -14.83 -5.24
C GLU A 65 -11.58 -14.96 -5.02
N LEU A 66 -12.32 -13.84 -4.95
CA LEU A 66 -13.79 -13.88 -4.87
C LEU A 66 -14.41 -14.63 -6.04
N HIS A 67 -13.90 -14.43 -7.25
CA HIS A 67 -14.39 -15.17 -8.41
C HIS A 67 -14.05 -16.65 -8.34
N ALA A 68 -12.83 -17.01 -7.93
CA ALA A 68 -12.44 -18.41 -7.77
C ALA A 68 -13.30 -19.14 -6.72
N TYR A 69 -13.58 -18.48 -5.58
CA TYR A 69 -14.45 -19.04 -4.55
C TYR A 69 -15.91 -19.11 -4.98
N GLU A 70 -16.42 -18.14 -5.73
CA GLU A 70 -17.75 -18.20 -6.32
C GLU A 70 -17.90 -19.39 -7.26
N LEU A 71 -16.92 -19.61 -8.16
CA LEU A 71 -16.93 -20.79 -9.04
C LEU A 71 -16.90 -22.10 -8.23
N GLY A 72 -16.11 -22.15 -7.17
CA GLY A 72 -16.13 -23.26 -6.21
C GLY A 72 -17.52 -23.47 -5.61
N GLN A 73 -18.14 -22.39 -5.11
CA GLN A 73 -19.46 -22.43 -4.51
C GLN A 73 -20.53 -22.94 -5.49
N ILE A 74 -20.50 -22.47 -6.74
CA ILE A 74 -21.41 -22.92 -7.81
C ILE A 74 -21.23 -24.41 -8.10
N MET A 75 -19.99 -24.90 -8.19
CA MET A 75 -19.72 -26.33 -8.43
C MET A 75 -20.31 -27.21 -7.34
N HIS A 76 -20.27 -26.74 -6.09
CA HIS A 76 -20.77 -27.41 -4.89
C HIS A 76 -22.19 -26.97 -4.49
N ALA A 77 -22.97 -26.37 -5.40
CA ALA A 77 -24.36 -26.00 -5.14
C ALA A 77 -25.18 -27.22 -4.68
N GLY A 78 -25.85 -27.10 -3.53
CA GLY A 78 -26.60 -28.19 -2.89
C GLY A 78 -25.80 -28.98 -1.82
N ASP A 79 -24.47 -28.83 -1.75
CA ASP A 79 -23.67 -29.31 -0.62
C ASP A 79 -23.54 -28.22 0.44
N THR A 80 -24.36 -28.33 1.49
CA THR A 80 -24.44 -27.28 2.53
C THR A 80 -23.15 -27.08 3.32
N ALA A 81 -22.30 -28.11 3.46
CA ALA A 81 -21.07 -28.01 4.24
C ALA A 81 -19.98 -27.29 3.45
N GLU A 82 -19.79 -27.67 2.18
CA GLU A 82 -18.85 -27.01 1.28
C GLU A 82 -19.29 -25.58 0.96
N ALA A 83 -20.58 -25.36 0.70
CA ALA A 83 -21.11 -24.01 0.45
C ALA A 83 -20.85 -23.05 1.62
N ALA A 84 -20.93 -23.54 2.86
CA ALA A 84 -20.63 -22.76 4.05
C ALA A 84 -19.13 -22.45 4.22
N ASP A 85 -18.23 -23.33 3.78
CA ASP A 85 -16.78 -23.04 3.80
C ASP A 85 -16.43 -21.96 2.76
N TYR A 86 -16.98 -22.08 1.54
CA TYR A 86 -16.81 -21.04 0.51
C TYR A 86 -17.39 -19.70 0.94
N ASP A 87 -18.56 -19.67 1.57
CA ASP A 87 -19.13 -18.45 2.16
C ASP A 87 -18.16 -17.78 3.13
N ARG A 88 -17.55 -18.56 4.02
CA ARG A 88 -16.58 -18.06 5.01
C ARG A 88 -15.34 -17.46 4.33
N ARG A 89 -14.80 -18.13 3.31
CA ARG A 89 -13.63 -17.63 2.54
C ARG A 89 -13.97 -16.37 1.76
N MET A 90 -15.16 -16.29 1.18
CA MET A 90 -15.64 -15.11 0.47
C MET A 90 -15.85 -13.92 1.43
N ASP A 91 -16.34 -14.17 2.65
CA ASP A 91 -16.47 -13.14 3.69
C ASP A 91 -15.11 -12.54 4.07
N ASP A 92 -14.11 -13.39 4.34
CA ASP A 92 -12.75 -12.93 4.65
C ASP A 92 -12.12 -12.15 3.48
N THR A 93 -12.33 -12.63 2.25
CA THR A 93 -11.85 -11.94 1.04
C THR A 93 -12.54 -10.58 0.85
N ARG A 94 -13.85 -10.48 1.15
CA ARG A 94 -14.58 -9.20 1.15
C ARG A 94 -14.02 -8.22 2.18
N GLN A 95 -13.59 -8.71 3.35
CA GLN A 95 -12.92 -7.87 4.34
C GLN A 95 -11.53 -7.40 3.88
N ARG A 96 -10.73 -8.26 3.22
CA ARG A 96 -9.46 -7.85 2.59
C ARG A 96 -9.68 -6.75 1.56
N LEU A 97 -10.65 -6.97 0.68
CA LEU A 97 -11.04 -6.02 -0.37
C LEU A 97 -11.48 -4.67 0.21
N GLU A 98 -12.29 -4.66 1.27
CA GLU A 98 -12.72 -3.43 1.96
C GLU A 98 -11.55 -2.68 2.60
N ARG A 99 -10.59 -3.40 3.22
CA ARG A 99 -9.37 -2.79 3.76
C ARG A 99 -8.51 -2.17 2.65
N ALA A 100 -8.32 -2.90 1.56
CA ALA A 100 -7.57 -2.42 0.39
C ALA A 100 -8.25 -1.20 -0.25
N TRP A 101 -9.58 -1.19 -0.34
CA TRP A 101 -10.35 -0.04 -0.80
C TRP A 101 -10.12 1.18 0.08
N LYS A 102 -10.22 1.03 1.41
CA LYS A 102 -9.97 2.13 2.36
C LYS A 102 -8.55 2.69 2.22
N HIS A 103 -7.56 1.81 2.08
CA HIS A 103 -6.17 2.23 1.87
C HIS A 103 -5.96 2.95 0.53
N TYR A 104 -6.55 2.45 -0.56
CA TYR A 104 -6.54 3.12 -1.86
C TYR A 104 -7.21 4.50 -1.79
N ALA A 105 -8.38 4.59 -1.16
CA ALA A 105 -9.13 5.83 -1.05
C ALA A 105 -8.39 6.89 -0.22
N ALA A 106 -7.70 6.49 0.85
CA ALA A 106 -6.93 7.38 1.70
C ALA A 106 -5.61 7.85 1.07
N SER A 107 -5.01 7.04 0.19
CA SER A 107 -3.73 7.35 -0.48
C SER A 107 -3.88 8.05 -1.83
N THR A 108 -5.11 8.13 -2.36
CA THR A 108 -5.38 8.81 -3.64
C THR A 108 -5.61 10.31 -3.40
N PRO A 109 -4.87 11.22 -4.07
CA PRO A 109 -5.04 12.66 -3.94
C PRO A 109 -6.48 13.13 -4.24
N GLU A 110 -6.92 14.18 -3.55
CA GLU A 110 -8.18 14.87 -3.86
C GLU A 110 -8.10 15.66 -5.19
N GLY A 111 -9.24 16.17 -5.68
CA GLY A 111 -9.31 16.88 -6.97
C GLY A 111 -9.70 15.99 -8.15
N ASP A 112 -9.00 16.09 -9.28
CA ASP A 112 -9.36 15.43 -10.55
C ASP A 112 -9.46 13.89 -10.47
N GLU A 113 -8.75 13.27 -9.52
CA GLU A 113 -8.83 11.83 -9.24
C GLU A 113 -10.12 11.41 -8.53
N THR A 114 -10.84 12.34 -7.89
CA THR A 114 -12.08 12.04 -7.15
C THR A 114 -13.15 11.43 -8.04
N ARG A 115 -13.29 11.92 -9.28
CA ARG A 115 -14.25 11.38 -10.24
C ARG A 115 -13.90 9.94 -10.63
N ARG A 116 -12.61 9.66 -10.88
CA ARG A 116 -12.11 8.32 -11.21
C ARG A 116 -12.30 7.36 -10.04
N ARG A 117 -11.93 7.76 -8.83
CA ARG A 117 -12.15 7.00 -7.60
C ARG A 117 -13.62 6.67 -7.38
N ASN A 118 -14.53 7.64 -7.52
CA ASN A 118 -15.96 7.41 -7.36
C ASN A 118 -16.53 6.46 -8.42
N LEU A 119 -16.10 6.60 -9.68
CA LEU A 119 -16.47 5.67 -10.74
C LEU A 119 -15.97 4.24 -10.45
N PHE A 120 -14.73 4.11 -9.98
CA PHE A 120 -14.17 2.82 -9.61
C PHE A 120 -14.91 2.20 -8.42
N LYS A 121 -15.25 2.98 -7.38
CA LYS A 121 -16.10 2.52 -6.27
C LYS A 121 -17.45 2.01 -6.76
N HIS A 122 -18.11 2.79 -7.62
CA HIS A 122 -19.42 2.40 -8.15
C HIS A 122 -19.36 1.07 -8.90
N ARG A 123 -18.33 0.87 -9.74
CA ARG A 123 -18.11 -0.40 -10.44
C ARG A 123 -17.81 -1.55 -9.47
N LEU A 124 -17.01 -1.29 -8.44
CA LEU A 124 -16.70 -2.27 -7.41
C LEU A 124 -17.96 -2.70 -6.65
N ASP A 125 -18.83 -1.75 -6.30
CA ASP A 125 -20.09 -2.02 -5.62
C ASP A 125 -21.05 -2.83 -6.50
N SER A 126 -21.18 -2.48 -7.78
CA SER A 126 -21.97 -3.26 -8.73
C SER A 126 -21.44 -4.69 -8.89
N TYR A 127 -20.12 -4.85 -8.93
CA TYR A 127 -19.47 -6.16 -8.98
C TYR A 127 -19.78 -7.00 -7.73
N LEU A 128 -19.64 -6.43 -6.53
CA LEU A 128 -19.92 -7.15 -5.27
C LEU A 128 -21.41 -7.51 -5.14
N GLU A 129 -22.29 -6.62 -5.59
CA GLU A 129 -23.74 -6.85 -5.60
C GLU A 129 -24.13 -8.01 -6.55
N LEU A 130 -23.52 -8.09 -7.73
CA LEU A 130 -23.73 -9.23 -8.63
C LEU A 130 -23.34 -10.56 -7.97
N ARG A 131 -22.16 -10.60 -7.33
CA ARG A 131 -21.69 -11.82 -6.64
C ARG A 131 -22.56 -12.21 -5.45
N ARG A 132 -23.12 -11.24 -4.75
CA ARG A 132 -24.11 -11.49 -3.69
C ARG A 132 -25.33 -12.23 -4.26
N ARG A 133 -25.83 -11.81 -5.42
CA ARG A 133 -26.95 -12.49 -6.10
C ARG A 133 -26.57 -13.89 -6.54
N VAL A 134 -25.37 -14.09 -7.08
CA VAL A 134 -24.88 -15.44 -7.41
C VAL A 134 -24.89 -16.33 -6.17
N ALA A 135 -24.32 -15.88 -5.05
CA ALA A 135 -24.30 -16.64 -3.80
C ALA A 135 -25.71 -16.94 -3.28
N GLU A 136 -26.66 -16.01 -3.38
CA GLU A 136 -28.07 -16.23 -3.04
C GLU A 136 -28.71 -17.32 -3.90
N THR A 137 -28.48 -17.28 -5.20
CA THR A 137 -28.94 -18.30 -6.15
C THR A 137 -28.32 -19.67 -5.87
N VAL A 138 -27.02 -19.72 -5.52
CA VAL A 138 -26.36 -20.96 -5.10
C VAL A 138 -26.97 -21.53 -3.82
N ARG A 139 -27.25 -20.68 -2.81
CA ARG A 139 -27.92 -21.11 -1.57
C ARG A 139 -29.35 -21.58 -1.80
N ALA A 140 -30.03 -21.05 -2.82
CA ALA A 140 -31.33 -21.53 -3.28
C ALA A 140 -31.25 -22.86 -4.05
N GLY A 141 -30.04 -23.34 -4.37
CA GLY A 141 -29.80 -24.59 -5.10
C GLY A 141 -29.95 -24.47 -6.62
N ASP A 142 -30.18 -23.26 -7.16
CA ASP A 142 -30.36 -23.05 -8.60
C ASP A 142 -29.01 -22.84 -9.30
N LYS A 143 -28.28 -23.95 -9.48
CA LYS A 143 -26.95 -23.94 -10.10
C LYS A 143 -26.95 -23.31 -11.50
N THR A 144 -27.95 -23.59 -12.32
CA THR A 144 -28.03 -23.07 -13.69
C THR A 144 -28.19 -21.55 -13.72
N GLN A 145 -29.05 -21.00 -12.86
CA GLN A 145 -29.16 -19.54 -12.75
C GLN A 145 -27.89 -18.92 -12.15
N ALA A 146 -27.23 -19.58 -11.21
CA ALA A 146 -25.97 -19.08 -10.64
C ALA A 146 -24.84 -19.02 -11.67
N GLU A 147 -24.72 -20.04 -12.54
CA GLU A 147 -23.77 -20.06 -13.65
C GLU A 147 -24.07 -18.96 -14.67
N ALA A 148 -25.34 -18.73 -15.00
CA ALA A 148 -25.76 -17.67 -15.90
C ALA A 148 -25.44 -16.27 -15.34
N LEU A 149 -25.63 -16.06 -14.04
CA LEU A 149 -25.31 -14.79 -13.37
C LEU A 149 -23.80 -14.56 -13.21
N SER A 150 -23.01 -15.62 -13.05
CA SER A 150 -21.55 -15.52 -12.88
C SER A 150 -20.81 -15.22 -14.20
N THR A 151 -21.39 -15.62 -15.33
CA THR A 151 -20.80 -15.46 -16.67
C THR A 151 -21.27 -14.21 -17.44
N GLY A 152 -22.35 -13.55 -16.99
CA GLY A 152 -22.88 -12.31 -17.57
C GLY A 152 -22.26 -11.04 -17.00
#